data_AF-A0A7V9HWX6-F1
#
_entry.id   AF-A0A7V9HWX6-F1
#
_cell.length_a   1.000
_cell.length_b   1.000
_cell.length_c   1.000
_cell.angle_alpha   90.00
_cell.angle_beta   90.00
_cell.angle_gamma   90.00
#
_symmetry.space_group_name_H-M   'P 1'
#
loop_
_entity.id
_entity.type
_entity.pdbx_description
1 polymer ?
#
loop_
_entity_poly.entity_id
_entity_poly.type
_entity_poly.pdbx_seq_one_letter_code
_entity_poly.pdbx_strand_id
1 'polypeptide(L)'
;MKTMGHVKLGELARQVCLNITIALCAVSIYPQGVASVSGHWVWNEAARKNKPQVQFTLTIHRKGDVVRGVYSVNEFINGRWQGEDGNQTPFRGRVKGDTIQIEFDPVATVPGYQENVTYSVPSDGRKPSAAVLTLNGQTLLWRVSKGPGIEGVPARFTLRRERRK
;
A
#
# COMPACT_ATOMS: atom_id res chain seq x y z
N MET A 1 -61.12 -58.35 -40.67
CA MET A 1 -61.78 -57.09 -40.27
C MET A 1 -60.84 -56.29 -39.38
N LYS A 2 -60.60 -55.03 -39.78
CA LYS A 2 -60.13 -53.84 -39.04
C LYS A 2 -58.79 -53.82 -38.29
N THR A 3 -58.09 -52.74 -38.65
CA THR A 3 -56.79 -52.14 -38.33
C THR A 3 -56.67 -51.45 -36.98
N MET A 4 -55.43 -51.01 -36.71
CA MET A 4 -54.94 -49.91 -35.84
C MET A 4 -54.46 -50.35 -34.44
N GLY A 5 -53.35 -49.87 -33.90
CA GLY A 5 -52.46 -48.80 -34.35
C GLY A 5 -51.25 -48.63 -33.41
N HIS A 6 -50.21 -48.00 -33.96
CA HIS A 6 -48.98 -47.50 -33.34
C HIS A 6 -49.21 -46.76 -31.99
N VAL A 7 -48.22 -46.78 -31.08
CA VAL A 7 -47.34 -45.63 -30.77
C VAL A 7 -46.07 -46.14 -30.04
N LYS A 8 -44.90 -45.67 -30.51
CA LYS A 8 -43.59 -45.78 -29.87
C LYS A 8 -43.50 -44.82 -28.66
N LEU A 9 -43.10 -45.32 -27.49
CA LEU A 9 -42.31 -44.56 -26.51
C LEU A 9 -40.97 -45.32 -26.40
N GLY A 10 -39.90 -44.96 -27.11
CA GLY A 10 -39.37 -43.61 -27.19
C GLY A 10 -38.54 -43.31 -25.94
N GLU A 11 -37.45 -44.05 -25.73
CA GLU A 11 -36.13 -43.43 -25.86
C GLU A 11 -35.93 -42.10 -25.09
N LEU A 12 -36.20 -42.11 -23.78
CA LEU A 12 -36.05 -40.91 -22.92
C LEU A 12 -35.48 -41.24 -21.52
N ALA A 13 -34.69 -42.30 -21.40
CA ALA A 13 -34.04 -42.67 -20.13
C ALA A 13 -32.50 -42.76 -20.21
N ARG A 14 -31.89 -42.10 -21.21
CA ARG A 14 -30.42 -42.02 -21.38
C ARG A 14 -29.90 -40.59 -21.56
N GLN A 15 -30.65 -39.59 -21.09
CA GLN A 15 -30.27 -38.17 -21.14
C GLN A 15 -30.41 -37.51 -19.76
N VAL A 16 -29.83 -38.13 -18.72
CA VAL A 16 -29.42 -37.40 -17.50
C VAL A 16 -27.90 -37.44 -17.42
N CYS A 17 -27.26 -37.20 -18.57
CA CYS A 17 -25.95 -36.61 -18.62
C CYS A 17 -26.14 -35.10 -18.57
N LEU A 18 -25.21 -34.44 -17.88
CA LEU A 18 -24.95 -33.00 -17.89
C LEU A 18 -25.93 -32.12 -17.11
N ASN A 19 -25.36 -31.32 -16.20
CA ASN A 19 -25.95 -30.17 -15.51
C ASN A 19 -26.45 -30.40 -14.07
N ILE A 20 -25.80 -31.27 -13.30
CA ILE A 20 -25.81 -31.13 -11.83
C ILE A 20 -24.47 -30.55 -11.40
N THR A 21 -24.44 -29.21 -11.42
CA THR A 21 -23.93 -28.40 -10.31
C THR A 21 -22.48 -28.63 -9.88
N ILE A 22 -21.55 -28.71 -10.84
CA ILE A 22 -20.22 -28.14 -10.60
C ILE A 22 -20.35 -26.64 -10.86
N ALA A 23 -21.10 -25.96 -10.00
CA ALA A 23 -20.88 -24.55 -9.73
C ALA A 23 -19.55 -24.49 -8.98
N LEU A 24 -18.46 -24.76 -9.71
CA LEU A 24 -17.11 -24.54 -9.24
C LEU A 24 -17.13 -23.08 -8.83
N CYS A 25 -17.06 -22.87 -7.52
CA CYS A 25 -16.99 -21.58 -6.91
C CYS A 25 -15.79 -20.87 -7.55
N ALA A 26 -16.06 -20.10 -8.60
CA ALA A 26 -15.30 -18.90 -8.89
C ALA A 26 -15.58 -17.97 -7.72
N VAL A 27 -15.00 -18.31 -6.56
CA VAL A 27 -14.64 -17.33 -5.56
C VAL A 27 -13.63 -16.49 -6.30
N SER A 28 -14.12 -15.48 -7.00
CA SER A 28 -13.32 -14.35 -7.38
C SER A 28 -12.84 -13.78 -6.06
N ILE A 29 -11.69 -14.28 -5.60
CA ILE A 29 -10.84 -13.64 -4.61
C ILE A 29 -10.37 -12.39 -5.34
N TYR A 30 -11.22 -11.38 -5.43
CA TYR A 30 -10.80 -10.05 -5.78
C TYR A 30 -9.81 -9.68 -4.69
N PRO A 31 -8.51 -9.48 -4.99
CA PRO A 31 -7.60 -8.96 -3.99
C PRO A 31 -8.06 -7.54 -3.66
N GLN A 32 -8.88 -7.38 -2.62
CA GLN A 32 -9.35 -6.09 -2.13
C GLN A 32 -8.22 -5.28 -1.45
N GLY A 33 -6.98 -5.75 -1.50
CA GLY A 33 -5.95 -5.37 -0.55
C GLY A 33 -5.18 -4.08 -0.81
N VAL A 34 -5.10 -3.53 -2.04
CA VAL A 34 -4.00 -2.57 -2.32
C VAL A 34 -4.41 -1.29 -3.06
N ALA A 35 -5.62 -1.17 -3.62
CA ALA A 35 -6.06 0.11 -4.21
C ALA A 35 -6.17 1.21 -3.13
N SER A 36 -6.42 0.83 -1.87
CA SER A 36 -6.54 1.75 -0.76
C SER A 36 -5.21 2.34 -0.29
N VAL A 37 -4.04 1.80 -0.64
CA VAL A 37 -2.78 2.26 -0.01
C VAL A 37 -2.40 3.70 -0.37
N SER A 38 -2.85 4.20 -1.52
CA SER A 38 -2.67 5.59 -1.92
C SER A 38 -3.30 6.53 -0.89
N GLY A 39 -2.64 7.65 -0.61
CA GLY A 39 -3.12 8.65 0.34
C GLY A 39 -2.02 9.22 1.22
N HIS A 40 -2.43 10.06 2.17
CA HIS A 40 -1.55 10.67 3.15
C HIS A 40 -1.64 9.89 4.47
N TRP A 41 -0.47 9.59 5.03
CA TRP A 41 -0.31 8.77 6.22
C TRP A 41 0.59 9.50 7.21
N VAL A 42 0.23 9.43 8.49
CA VAL A 42 0.91 10.17 9.54
C VAL A 42 1.22 9.25 10.70
N TRP A 43 2.42 9.39 11.23
CA TRP A 43 2.82 8.91 12.54
C TRP A 43 3.29 10.10 13.39
N ASN A 44 2.92 10.10 14.66
CA ASN A 44 3.39 11.07 15.63
C ASN A 44 4.07 10.32 16.76
N GLU A 45 5.23 10.82 17.18
CA GLU A 45 5.84 10.43 18.43
C GLU A 45 4.91 10.75 19.61
N ALA A 46 4.98 9.95 20.67
CA ALA A 46 4.19 10.18 21.87
C ALA A 46 4.56 11.53 22.50
N ALA A 47 3.54 12.39 22.67
CA ALA A 47 3.73 13.73 23.19
C ALA A 47 4.30 13.75 24.61
N ARG A 48 5.37 14.52 24.81
CA ARG A 48 5.94 14.84 26.13
C ARG A 48 5.97 16.36 26.31
N LYS A 49 5.60 16.85 27.49
CA LYS A 49 5.54 18.29 27.80
C LYS A 49 6.91 18.94 27.62
N ASN A 50 6.97 20.04 26.88
CA ASN A 50 8.19 20.82 26.62
C ASN A 50 9.35 20.00 25.99
N LYS A 51 9.03 18.92 25.27
CA LYS A 51 10.01 18.15 24.51
C LYS A 51 9.66 18.22 23.01
N PRO A 52 10.68 18.20 22.13
CA PRO A 52 10.46 17.97 20.71
C PRO A 52 9.65 16.69 20.49
N GLN A 53 8.78 16.73 19.50
CA GLN A 53 7.95 15.62 19.04
C GLN A 53 8.18 15.46 17.56
N VAL A 54 8.57 14.25 17.16
CA VAL A 54 8.75 13.94 15.75
C VAL A 54 7.40 13.55 15.13
N GLN A 55 7.08 14.17 14.01
CA GLN A 55 6.01 13.75 13.11
C GLN A 55 6.61 13.22 11.82
N PHE A 56 6.22 12.01 11.45
CA PHE A 56 6.53 11.41 10.16
C PHE A 56 5.29 11.45 9.28
N THR A 57 5.40 12.04 8.10
CA THR A 57 4.32 11.99 7.10
C THR A 57 4.77 11.23 5.87
N LEU A 58 3.83 10.56 5.21
CA LEU A 58 4.08 9.71 4.05
C LEU A 58 2.92 9.86 3.06
N THR A 59 3.22 10.39 1.88
CA THR A 59 2.26 10.48 0.78
C THR A 59 2.55 9.39 -0.23
N ILE A 60 1.57 8.54 -0.50
CA ILE A 60 1.69 7.39 -1.40
C ILE A 60 0.81 7.59 -2.63
N HIS A 61 1.41 7.44 -3.82
CA HIS A 61 0.73 7.36 -5.10
C HIS A 61 1.01 6.00 -5.74
N ARG A 62 -0.05 5.23 -5.97
CA ARG A 62 0.02 3.94 -6.68
C ARG A 62 -0.51 4.07 -8.11
N LYS A 63 0.23 3.49 -9.07
CA LYS A 63 -0.21 3.29 -10.46
C LYS A 63 0.15 1.87 -10.89
N GLY A 64 -0.85 0.98 -10.99
CA GLY A 64 -0.63 -0.45 -11.22
C GLY A 64 0.20 -1.07 -10.08
N ASP A 65 1.32 -1.69 -10.43
CA ASP A 65 2.20 -2.37 -9.46
C ASP A 65 3.28 -1.45 -8.90
N VAL A 66 3.36 -0.22 -9.42
CA VAL A 66 4.36 0.77 -9.05
C VAL A 66 3.78 1.71 -8.01
N VAL A 67 4.60 2.00 -7.01
CA VAL A 67 4.30 2.98 -5.96
C VAL A 67 5.39 4.05 -5.97
N ARG A 68 4.99 5.31 -5.81
CA ARG A 68 5.88 6.46 -5.69
C ARG A 68 5.34 7.38 -4.62
N GLY A 69 6.18 8.27 -4.11
CA GLY A 69 5.73 9.24 -3.15
C GLY A 69 6.88 9.96 -2.47
N VAL A 70 6.52 10.64 -1.38
CA VAL A 70 7.44 11.38 -0.53
C VAL A 70 7.15 11.08 0.93
N TYR A 71 8.17 11.16 1.78
CA TYR A 71 8.00 11.30 3.21
C TYR A 71 8.63 12.59 3.72
N SER A 72 8.19 13.06 4.88
CA SER A 72 8.84 14.15 5.61
C SER A 72 8.93 13.82 7.09
N VAL A 73 9.94 14.40 7.74
CA VAL A 73 10.17 14.31 9.19
C VAL A 73 10.17 15.73 9.73
N ASN A 74 9.19 16.04 10.56
CA ASN A 74 9.01 17.38 11.11
C ASN A 74 9.10 17.32 12.63
N GLU A 75 9.77 18.31 13.22
CA GLU A 75 9.80 18.48 14.67
C GLU A 75 8.78 19.53 15.14
N PHE A 76 8.07 19.19 16.20
CA PHE A 76 7.11 20.05 16.86
C PHE A 76 7.46 20.21 18.34
N ILE A 77 7.44 21.44 18.86
CA ILE A 77 7.51 21.72 20.30
C ILE A 77 6.21 22.41 20.69
N ASN A 78 5.50 21.84 21.68
CA ASN A 78 4.21 22.35 22.15
C ASN A 78 3.20 22.58 21.00
N GLY A 79 3.18 21.68 20.02
CA GLY A 79 2.28 21.74 18.86
C GLY A 79 2.69 22.75 17.79
N ARG A 80 3.83 23.43 17.95
CA ARG A 80 4.36 24.37 16.94
C ARG A 80 5.51 23.72 16.18
N TRP A 81 5.45 23.78 14.86
CA TRP A 81 6.54 23.35 13.99
C TRP A 81 7.80 24.18 14.27
N GLN A 82 8.96 23.53 14.28
CA GLN A 82 10.25 24.14 14.67
C GLN A 82 11.26 24.27 13.52
N GLY A 83 10.98 23.72 12.33
CA GLY A 83 11.95 23.62 11.24
C GLY A 83 11.95 24.83 10.28
N GLU A 84 13.05 24.95 9.53
CA GLU A 84 13.04 25.55 8.19
C GLU A 84 12.49 24.53 7.18
N ASP A 85 11.89 25.03 6.09
CA ASP A 85 11.22 24.35 4.98
C ASP A 85 11.14 22.81 5.05
N GLY A 86 9.89 22.31 5.07
CA GLY A 86 9.54 20.89 5.22
C GLY A 86 10.10 19.99 4.13
N ASN A 87 11.38 19.66 4.24
CA ASN A 87 12.09 18.82 3.30
C ASN A 87 11.39 17.47 3.13
N GLN A 88 11.27 17.06 1.88
CA GLN A 88 10.65 15.81 1.49
C GLN A 88 11.71 14.89 0.90
N THR A 89 11.63 13.61 1.24
CA THR A 89 12.47 12.59 0.63
C THR A 89 11.62 11.73 -0.30
N PRO A 90 11.93 11.69 -1.60
CA PRO A 90 11.20 10.83 -2.51
C PRO A 90 11.55 9.37 -2.30
N PHE A 91 10.60 8.50 -2.61
CA PHE A 91 10.80 7.05 -2.65
C PHE A 91 10.10 6.45 -3.87
N ARG A 92 10.54 5.25 -4.24
CA ARG A 92 9.84 4.41 -5.22
C ARG A 92 9.67 3.00 -4.68
N GLY A 93 8.68 2.28 -5.16
CA GLY A 93 8.49 0.89 -4.74
C GLY A 93 7.62 0.09 -5.69
N ARG A 94 7.43 -1.17 -5.31
CA ARG A 94 6.54 -2.11 -6.00
C ARG A 94 5.65 -2.86 -5.01
N VAL A 95 4.43 -3.13 -5.46
CA VAL A 95 3.47 -3.99 -4.76
C VAL A 95 3.88 -5.46 -4.93
N LYS A 96 3.88 -6.22 -3.85
CA LYS A 96 4.11 -7.66 -3.80
C LYS A 96 3.12 -8.30 -2.83
N GLY A 97 2.04 -8.86 -3.38
CA GLY A 97 0.91 -9.33 -2.58
C GLY A 97 0.34 -8.18 -1.73
N ASP A 98 0.27 -8.38 -0.41
CA ASP A 98 -0.25 -7.41 0.56
C ASP A 98 0.82 -6.44 1.10
N THR A 99 2.03 -6.49 0.53
CA THR A 99 3.15 -5.64 0.95
C THR A 99 3.61 -4.73 -0.16
N ILE A 100 4.24 -3.62 0.23
CA ILE A 100 4.90 -2.70 -0.70
C ILE A 100 6.36 -2.62 -0.26
N GLN A 101 7.26 -2.95 -1.16
CA GLN A 101 8.69 -2.75 -0.93
C GLN A 101 9.07 -1.41 -1.55
N ILE A 102 9.59 -0.49 -0.75
CA ILE A 102 10.06 0.82 -1.20
C ILE A 102 11.57 0.96 -1.03
N GLU A 103 12.16 1.79 -1.88
CA GLU A 103 13.55 2.23 -1.86
C GLU A 103 13.57 3.75 -1.66
N PHE A 104 14.49 4.24 -0.83
CA PHE A 104 14.70 5.66 -0.57
C PHE A 104 16.18 5.92 -0.24
N ASP A 105 16.61 7.18 -0.39
CA ASP A 105 17.90 7.64 0.12
C ASP A 105 17.64 8.52 1.34
N PRO A 106 18.02 8.10 2.56
CA PRO A 106 17.70 8.83 3.78
C PRO A 106 18.34 10.21 3.87
N VAL A 107 19.35 10.52 3.05
CA VAL A 107 19.97 11.86 3.02
C VAL A 107 19.49 12.72 1.84
N ALA A 108 18.76 12.13 0.89
CA ALA A 108 18.23 12.89 -0.24
C ALA A 108 16.98 13.64 0.20
N THR A 109 17.08 14.96 0.29
CA THR A 109 15.94 15.84 0.57
C THR A 109 15.73 16.80 -0.59
N VAL A 110 14.47 17.05 -0.92
CA VAL A 110 14.05 18.12 -1.81
C VAL A 110 13.18 19.12 -1.05
N PRO A 111 13.09 20.38 -1.49
CA PRO A 111 12.19 21.35 -0.88
C PRO A 111 10.72 20.89 -0.92
N GLY A 112 10.00 21.07 0.20
CA GLY A 112 8.68 20.49 0.45
C GLY A 112 7.49 20.98 -0.38
N TYR A 113 7.71 21.94 -1.29
CA TYR A 113 6.68 22.53 -2.16
C TYR A 113 6.70 21.98 -3.59
N GLN A 114 7.59 21.03 -3.90
CA GLN A 114 7.69 20.48 -5.25
C GLN A 114 6.56 19.49 -5.53
N GLU A 115 5.58 19.92 -6.33
CA GLU A 115 4.68 19.01 -7.02
C GLU A 115 5.50 18.24 -8.07
N ASN A 116 5.54 16.90 -8.00
CA ASN A 116 6.28 16.00 -8.91
C ASN A 116 7.73 15.65 -8.55
N VAL A 117 8.04 15.48 -7.26
CA VAL A 117 9.32 14.90 -6.84
C VAL A 117 9.51 13.49 -7.39
N THR A 118 10.64 13.26 -8.07
CA THR A 118 11.00 11.94 -8.61
C THR A 118 12.19 11.37 -7.82
N TYR A 119 12.06 10.12 -7.39
CA TYR A 119 13.16 9.40 -6.76
C TYR A 119 14.26 9.05 -7.77
N SER A 120 15.50 9.31 -7.37
CA SER A 120 16.72 8.87 -8.03
C SER A 120 17.54 8.02 -7.07
N VAL A 121 18.17 6.96 -7.59
CA VAL A 121 19.12 6.15 -6.81
C VAL A 121 20.34 7.02 -6.42
N PRO A 122 20.94 6.84 -5.24
CA PRO A 122 22.14 7.60 -4.86
C PRO A 122 23.22 7.52 -5.94
N SER A 123 23.71 8.69 -6.39
CA SER A 123 24.72 8.80 -7.45
C SER A 123 26.16 8.62 -6.93
N ASP A 124 26.35 8.74 -5.62
CA ASP A 124 27.63 8.62 -4.91
C ASP A 124 28.05 7.16 -4.62
N GLY A 125 27.32 6.19 -5.18
CA GLY A 125 27.59 4.76 -5.00
C GLY A 125 27.03 4.16 -3.71
N ARG A 126 26.38 4.95 -2.83
CA ARG A 126 25.66 4.40 -1.69
C ARG A 126 24.51 3.53 -2.15
N LYS A 127 24.29 2.40 -1.47
CA LYS A 127 23.10 1.57 -1.71
C LYS A 127 21.88 2.25 -1.09
N PRO A 128 20.72 2.24 -1.76
CA PRO A 128 19.51 2.81 -1.18
C PRO A 128 19.07 2.01 0.05
N SER A 129 18.44 2.71 0.98
CA SER A 129 17.68 2.09 2.06
C SER A 129 16.38 1.51 1.52
N ALA A 130 15.83 0.51 2.22
CA ALA A 130 14.57 -0.10 1.84
C ALA A 130 13.67 -0.34 3.04
N ALA A 131 12.38 -0.10 2.85
CA ALA A 131 11.34 -0.40 3.82
C ALA A 131 10.24 -1.26 3.20
N VAL A 132 9.55 -2.01 4.05
CA VAL A 132 8.34 -2.75 3.72
C VAL A 132 7.17 -2.05 4.39
N LEU A 133 6.16 -1.73 3.58
CA LEU A 133 4.87 -1.22 4.03
C LEU A 133 3.86 -2.36 3.98
N THR A 134 3.07 -2.52 5.04
CA THR A 134 2.00 -3.53 5.09
C THR A 134 0.72 -2.85 5.53
N LEU A 135 -0.32 -2.95 4.69
CA LEU A 135 -1.61 -2.37 4.99
C LEU A 135 -2.40 -3.32 5.92
N ASN A 136 -2.77 -2.82 7.09
CA ASN A 136 -3.58 -3.53 8.07
C ASN A 136 -4.85 -2.71 8.35
N GLY A 137 -5.89 -2.92 7.53
CA GLY A 137 -7.14 -2.17 7.61
C GLY A 137 -6.94 -0.67 7.36
N GLN A 138 -7.15 0.16 8.38
CA GLN A 138 -7.00 1.62 8.31
C GLN A 138 -5.60 2.13 8.69
N THR A 139 -4.67 1.21 8.94
CA THR A 139 -3.30 1.53 9.37
C THR A 139 -2.28 0.98 8.39
N LEU A 140 -1.11 1.61 8.36
CA LEU A 140 0.02 1.20 7.53
C LEU A 140 1.22 0.94 8.43
N LEU A 141 1.67 -0.31 8.47
CA LEU A 141 2.89 -0.67 9.19
C LEU A 141 4.09 -0.32 8.32
N TRP A 142 4.99 0.53 8.83
CA TRP A 142 6.31 0.76 8.28
C TRP A 142 7.33 -0.14 8.96
N ARG A 143 8.25 -0.74 8.19
CA ARG A 143 9.41 -1.46 8.71
C ARG A 143 10.62 -1.28 7.79
N VAL A 144 11.70 -0.72 8.30
CA VAL A 144 13.00 -0.72 7.62
C VAL A 144 13.48 -2.16 7.46
N SER A 145 13.79 -2.55 6.24
CA SER A 145 14.23 -3.90 5.87
C SER A 145 15.70 -3.98 5.48
N LYS A 146 16.30 -2.86 5.06
CA LYS A 146 17.70 -2.81 4.62
C LYS A 146 18.21 -1.37 4.67
N GLY A 147 19.51 -1.23 4.96
CA GLY A 147 20.20 0.05 4.96
C GLY A 147 19.94 0.88 6.22
N PRO A 148 20.53 2.08 6.30
CA PRO A 148 20.28 3.00 7.40
C PRO A 148 18.80 3.39 7.49
N GLY A 149 18.32 3.55 8.72
CA GLY A 149 17.00 4.09 9.01
C GLY A 149 16.93 5.60 8.76
N ILE A 150 15.83 6.19 9.20
CA ILE A 150 15.61 7.64 9.16
C ILE A 150 15.92 8.17 10.56
N GLU A 151 16.75 9.21 10.64
CA GLU A 151 17.14 9.80 11.92
C GLU A 151 15.92 10.28 12.70
N GLY A 152 15.91 10.07 14.02
CA GLY A 152 14.78 10.43 14.89
C GLY A 152 13.51 9.60 14.71
N VAL A 153 13.47 8.65 13.76
CA VAL A 153 12.28 7.83 13.49
C VAL A 153 12.55 6.35 13.78
N PRO A 154 11.68 5.65 14.52
CA PRO A 154 11.86 4.23 14.79
C PRO A 154 11.96 3.39 13.51
N ALA A 155 12.73 2.30 13.54
CA ALA A 155 12.81 1.38 12.39
C ALA A 155 11.48 0.67 12.07
N ARG A 156 10.55 0.62 13.03
CA ARG A 156 9.22 0.01 12.89
C ARG A 156 8.18 0.84 13.64
N PHE A 157 7.13 1.25 12.95
CA PHE A 157 6.01 2.02 13.53
C PHE A 157 4.76 1.91 12.66
N THR A 158 3.62 2.33 13.20
CA THR A 158 2.33 2.25 12.51
C THR A 158 1.83 3.65 12.21
N LEU A 159 1.57 3.93 10.93
CA LEU A 159 0.96 5.15 10.46
C LEU A 159 -0.56 5.01 10.42
N ARG A 160 -1.24 6.13 10.63
CA ARG A 160 -2.69 6.28 10.44
C ARG A 160 -2.95 7.08 9.19
N ARG A 161 -4.03 6.75 8.48
CA ARG A 161 -4.46 7.56 7.34
C ARG A 161 -4.96 8.91 7.83
N GLU A 162 -4.44 9.98 7.26
CA GLU A 162 -5.01 11.31 7.46
C GLU A 162 -6.30 11.42 6.64
N ARG A 163 -7.40 11.74 7.31
CA ARG A 163 -8.66 12.03 6.64
C ARG A 163 -8.59 13.50 6.20
N ARG A 164 -8.76 13.75 4.89
CA ARG A 164 -8.97 15.13 4.41
C ARG A 164 -10.19 15.69 5.14
N LYS A 165 -10.00 16.81 5.83
CA LYS A 165 -11.10 17.63 6.37
C LYS A 165 -11.75 18.42 5.26
#